data_AF-A0A356R9V9-F1
#
_entry.id   AF-A0A356R9V9-F1
#
_cell.length_a   1.000
_cell.length_b   1.000
_cell.length_c   1.000
_cell.angle_alpha   90.00
_cell.angle_beta   90.00
_cell.angle_gamma   90.00
#
_symmetry.space_group_name_H-M   'P 1'
#
loop_
_entity.id
_entity.type
_entity.pdbx_description
1 polymer ?
#
loop_
_entity_poly.entity_id
_entity_poly.type
_entity_poly.pdbx_seq_one_letter_code
_entity_poly.pdbx_strand_id
1 'polypeptide(L)'
;RPSSYFQEYDLEIDPSDSVLDGLIKIRETVDDSLTLRCSCRGAICGSCGMRINGHATLACKTKFISVASEGETIQVEPMKNMPVIKDLVTDMAPFWSKIRQIQPWLQPQGLPPTAEYTASPESMSHLSGVMGCIMCGVCVSDCTVLDVDQTFVGPAALAKAYRFVADPRDAATSQRLHSLNQPGGMWDCTRCMECIQVCPKGVGPMDRIMALRAKGMAEKVPSTCGSRHAEVFTDIIKHKGILDEPMLAIRTFGLKNIGRLLGMVPMVIQSALKGKVPLSGPLHRPIPGIQHIQRLFKQVRIKR
;
A
#
# COMPACT_ATOMS: atom_id res chain seq x y z
N ARG A 1 -1.09 -31.14 14.52
CA ARG A 1 -1.37 -30.14 13.47
C ARG A 1 -0.41 -30.43 12.32
N PRO A 2 -0.86 -30.50 11.06
CA PRO A 2 0.07 -30.61 9.95
C PRO A 2 1.01 -29.39 9.98
N SER A 3 2.31 -29.64 9.88
CA SER A 3 3.36 -28.62 9.79
C SER A 3 3.60 -28.26 8.33
N SER A 4 3.90 -26.99 8.05
CA SER A 4 4.36 -26.58 6.72
C SER A 4 5.72 -27.21 6.43
N TYR A 5 5.92 -27.66 5.19
CA TYR A 5 7.18 -28.21 4.71
C TYR A 5 7.44 -27.75 3.27
N PHE A 6 8.70 -27.86 2.84
CA PHE A 6 9.09 -27.70 1.45
C PHE A 6 9.27 -29.07 0.81
N GLN A 7 8.88 -29.19 -0.45
CA GLN A 7 9.06 -30.38 -1.27
C GLN A 7 9.70 -29.96 -2.59
N GLU A 8 10.76 -30.67 -2.96
CA GLU A 8 11.49 -30.43 -4.20
C GLU A 8 10.92 -31.29 -5.33
N TYR A 9 10.89 -30.71 -6.52
CA TYR A 9 10.42 -31.37 -7.74
C TYR A 9 11.37 -31.01 -8.87
N ASP A 10 11.94 -32.03 -9.51
CA ASP A 10 12.71 -31.88 -10.73
C ASP A 10 11.79 -31.93 -11.94
N LEU A 11 11.84 -30.90 -12.78
CA LEU A 11 10.98 -30.75 -13.94
C LEU A 11 11.79 -30.30 -15.15
N GLU A 12 11.58 -30.97 -16.27
CA GLU A 12 11.93 -30.40 -17.57
C GLU A 12 10.93 -29.30 -17.92
N ILE A 13 11.44 -28.10 -18.21
CA ILE A 13 10.65 -26.89 -18.49
C ILE A 13 11.11 -26.29 -19.82
N ASP A 14 10.15 -25.86 -20.64
CA ASP A 14 10.46 -25.11 -21.85
C ASP A 14 10.79 -23.65 -21.49
N PRO A 15 11.69 -22.96 -22.22
CA PRO A 15 11.99 -21.55 -21.97
C PRO A 15 10.76 -20.63 -22.00
N SER A 16 9.72 -21.03 -22.74
CA SER A 16 8.45 -20.33 -22.81
C SER A 16 7.48 -20.64 -21.67
N ASP A 17 7.78 -21.60 -20.78
CA ASP A 17 6.89 -21.96 -19.68
C ASP A 17 6.86 -20.89 -18.59
N SER A 18 5.66 -20.65 -18.07
CA SER A 18 5.47 -19.89 -16.83
C SER A 18 5.63 -20.79 -15.61
N VAL A 19 5.87 -20.20 -14.44
CA VAL A 19 5.88 -20.92 -13.16
C VAL A 19 4.54 -21.65 -12.94
N LEU A 20 3.43 -21.09 -13.43
CA LEU A 20 2.14 -21.79 -13.38
C LEU A 20 2.14 -23.08 -14.23
N ASP A 21 2.75 -23.06 -15.42
CA ASP A 21 2.78 -24.23 -16.30
C ASP A 21 3.57 -25.37 -15.64
N GLY A 22 4.71 -25.04 -15.00
CA GLY A 22 5.47 -25.99 -14.19
C GLY A 22 4.67 -26.57 -13.02
N LEU A 23 3.97 -25.72 -12.25
CA LEU A 23 3.14 -26.20 -11.12
C LEU A 23 1.98 -27.09 -11.57
N ILE A 24 1.38 -26.78 -12.73
CA ILE A 24 0.34 -27.64 -13.32
C ILE A 24 0.98 -28.95 -13.79
N LYS A 25 2.16 -28.92 -14.40
CA LYS A 25 2.89 -30.14 -14.78
C LYS A 25 3.15 -31.05 -13.57
N ILE A 26 3.62 -30.50 -12.43
CA ILE A 26 3.76 -31.26 -11.18
C ILE A 26 2.45 -31.93 -10.82
N ARG A 27 1.35 -31.17 -10.76
CA ARG A 27 0.04 -31.69 -10.34
C ARG A 27 -0.46 -32.79 -11.26
N GLU A 28 -0.33 -32.62 -12.58
CA GLU A 28 -0.92 -33.56 -13.53
C GLU A 28 -0.06 -34.81 -13.78
N THR A 29 1.26 -34.75 -13.55
CA THR A 29 2.17 -35.84 -13.95
C THR A 29 3.05 -36.40 -12.84
N VAL A 30 3.16 -35.73 -11.68
CA VAL A 30 4.09 -36.12 -10.60
C VAL A 30 3.36 -36.33 -9.27
N ASP A 31 2.59 -35.34 -8.81
CA ASP A 31 1.87 -35.36 -7.53
C ASP A 31 0.50 -34.68 -7.66
N ASP A 32 -0.55 -35.49 -7.84
CA ASP A 32 -1.94 -35.03 -8.00
C ASP A 32 -2.54 -34.39 -6.75
N SER A 33 -1.85 -34.48 -5.61
CA SER A 33 -2.28 -33.86 -4.36
C SER A 33 -1.95 -32.37 -4.27
N LEU A 34 -1.01 -31.88 -5.10
CA LEU A 34 -0.58 -30.47 -5.13
C LEU A 34 -1.74 -29.54 -5.47
N THR A 35 -2.08 -28.65 -4.54
CA THR A 35 -3.23 -27.76 -4.65
C THR A 35 -2.81 -26.31 -4.89
N LEU A 36 -3.36 -25.71 -5.95
CA LEU A 36 -3.12 -24.32 -6.32
C LEU A 36 -4.37 -23.68 -6.93
N ARG A 37 -4.46 -22.35 -6.87
CA ARG A 37 -5.49 -21.59 -7.60
C ARG A 37 -4.95 -21.11 -8.95
N CYS A 38 -5.69 -21.40 -10.01
CA CYS A 38 -5.42 -20.89 -11.35
C CYS A 38 -6.70 -20.88 -12.19
N SER A 39 -6.75 -20.01 -13.21
CA SER A 39 -7.88 -19.96 -14.13
C SER A 39 -7.47 -19.40 -15.50
N CYS A 40 -7.40 -18.07 -15.68
CA CYS A 40 -7.34 -17.46 -17.02
C CYS A 40 -6.07 -17.71 -17.84
N ARG A 41 -4.94 -18.04 -17.16
CA ARG A 41 -3.57 -18.07 -17.72
C ARG A 41 -3.06 -16.81 -18.45
N GLY A 42 -3.88 -15.77 -18.64
CA GLY A 42 -3.53 -14.49 -19.28
C GLY A 42 -3.31 -13.31 -18.32
N ALA A 43 -2.95 -13.57 -17.06
CA ALA A 43 -2.65 -12.52 -16.06
C ALA A 43 -3.76 -11.46 -15.83
N ILE A 44 -5.03 -11.88 -15.89
CA ILE A 44 -6.19 -10.97 -15.74
C ILE A 44 -7.17 -11.36 -14.62
N CYS A 45 -7.33 -12.65 -14.30
CA CYS A 45 -8.28 -13.08 -13.26
C CYS A 45 -7.77 -12.87 -11.82
N GLY A 46 -6.45 -12.80 -11.63
CA GLY A 46 -5.81 -12.63 -10.32
C GLY A 46 -5.76 -13.87 -9.43
N SER A 47 -6.22 -15.05 -9.87
CA SER A 47 -6.32 -16.25 -9.03
C SER A 47 -4.97 -16.90 -8.70
N CYS A 48 -3.97 -16.78 -9.57
CA CYS A 48 -2.66 -17.44 -9.43
C CYS A 48 -1.62 -16.56 -8.71
N GLY A 49 -2.07 -15.75 -7.74
CA GLY A 49 -1.20 -15.00 -6.84
C GLY A 49 -0.46 -15.95 -5.88
N MET A 50 0.87 -15.90 -5.89
CA MET A 50 1.74 -16.69 -5.02
C MET A 50 3.08 -15.97 -4.85
N ARG A 51 3.89 -16.37 -3.86
CA ARG A 51 5.23 -15.83 -3.66
C ARG A 51 6.24 -16.70 -4.39
N ILE A 52 7.06 -16.08 -5.23
CA ILE A 52 8.11 -16.74 -6.02
C ILE A 52 9.42 -16.04 -5.68
N ASN A 53 10.41 -16.80 -5.19
CA ASN A 53 11.70 -16.29 -4.71
C ASN A 53 11.54 -15.12 -3.73
N GLY A 54 10.59 -15.25 -2.80
CA GLY A 54 10.34 -14.27 -1.75
C GLY A 54 9.39 -13.12 -2.12
N HIS A 55 9.00 -12.95 -3.38
CA HIS A 55 8.12 -11.85 -3.82
C HIS A 55 6.79 -12.35 -4.38
N ALA A 56 5.69 -11.71 -3.99
CA ALA A 56 4.36 -12.01 -4.50
C ALA A 56 4.21 -11.56 -5.95
N THR A 57 3.72 -12.44 -6.81
CA THR A 57 3.46 -12.16 -8.23
C THR A 57 2.38 -13.10 -8.77
N LEU A 58 2.04 -12.99 -10.05
CA LEU A 58 1.16 -13.93 -10.74
C LEU A 58 2.00 -15.04 -11.39
N ALA A 59 1.78 -16.27 -10.97
CA ALA A 59 2.54 -17.43 -11.49
C ALA A 59 2.44 -17.58 -13.02
N CYS A 60 1.29 -17.27 -13.61
CA CYS A 60 1.09 -17.36 -15.06
C CYS A 60 1.79 -16.26 -15.86
N LYS A 61 2.22 -15.17 -15.18
CA LYS A 61 2.97 -14.06 -15.80
C LYS A 61 4.47 -14.25 -15.64
N THR A 62 4.90 -14.94 -14.58
CA THR A 62 6.30 -15.18 -14.25
C THR A 62 6.84 -16.33 -15.08
N LYS A 63 7.83 -16.06 -15.93
CA LYS A 63 8.53 -17.10 -16.71
C LYS A 63 9.67 -17.67 -15.87
N PHE A 64 9.95 -18.97 -15.98
CA PHE A 64 11.08 -19.58 -15.27
C PHE A 64 12.40 -18.85 -15.56
N ILE A 65 12.66 -18.58 -16.84
CA ILE A 65 13.84 -17.84 -17.31
C ILE A 65 13.99 -16.42 -16.74
N SER A 66 12.93 -15.86 -16.15
CA SER A 66 12.97 -14.52 -15.54
C SER A 66 13.31 -14.53 -14.05
N VAL A 67 13.32 -15.71 -13.42
CA VAL A 67 13.49 -15.87 -11.97
C VAL A 67 14.54 -16.91 -11.57
N ALA A 68 15.04 -17.71 -12.50
CA ALA A 68 16.11 -18.67 -12.29
C ALA A 68 16.91 -18.91 -13.57
N SER A 69 18.20 -19.19 -13.39
CA SER A 69 19.09 -19.74 -14.42
C SER A 69 18.91 -21.26 -14.51
N GLU A 70 19.44 -21.88 -15.56
CA GLU A 70 19.40 -23.33 -15.72
C GLU A 70 20.08 -24.04 -14.54
N GLY A 71 19.38 -25.04 -13.97
CA GLY A 71 19.83 -25.78 -12.79
C GLY A 71 19.60 -25.07 -11.45
N GLU A 72 19.10 -23.84 -11.43
CA GLU A 72 18.74 -23.15 -10.18
C GLU A 72 17.33 -23.52 -9.71
N THR A 73 17.19 -23.80 -8.42
CA THR A 73 15.88 -24.05 -7.79
C THR A 73 15.12 -22.74 -7.58
N ILE A 74 13.85 -22.70 -7.97
CA ILE A 74 12.93 -21.64 -7.56
C ILE A 74 12.16 -22.04 -6.31
N GLN A 75 11.90 -21.07 -5.43
CA GLN A 75 11.06 -21.27 -4.26
C GLN A 75 9.67 -20.69 -4.51
N VAL A 76 8.65 -21.53 -4.40
CA VAL A 76 7.23 -21.13 -4.52
C VAL A 76 6.55 -21.30 -3.16
N GLU A 77 5.92 -20.23 -2.67
CA GLU A 77 5.24 -20.20 -1.38
C GLU A 77 3.81 -19.64 -1.54
N PRO A 78 2.86 -20.01 -0.66
CA PRO A 78 1.57 -19.33 -0.59
C PRO A 78 1.75 -17.83 -0.30
N MET A 79 0.74 -17.03 -0.65
CA MET A 79 0.75 -15.61 -0.32
C MET A 79 0.83 -15.38 1.20
N LYS A 80 1.57 -14.34 1.61
CA LYS A 80 1.63 -13.90 3.00
C LYS A 80 0.38 -13.10 3.40
N ASN A 81 0.26 -12.76 4.67
CA ASN A 81 -0.84 -11.96 5.23
C ASN A 81 -2.24 -12.55 5.02
N MET A 82 -2.32 -13.82 4.66
CA MET A 82 -3.54 -14.60 4.45
C MET A 82 -3.29 -16.01 5.00
N PRO A 83 -4.23 -16.60 5.77
CA PRO A 83 -4.08 -17.95 6.27
C PRO A 83 -3.95 -18.97 5.13
N VAL A 84 -3.08 -19.97 5.28
CA VAL A 84 -2.97 -21.07 4.31
C VAL A 84 -4.11 -22.07 4.55
N ILE A 85 -4.83 -22.46 3.50
CA ILE A 85 -5.85 -23.52 3.53
C ILE A 85 -5.18 -24.86 3.25
N LYS A 86 -4.48 -24.96 2.11
CA LYS A 86 -3.73 -26.14 1.67
C LYS A 86 -2.69 -25.71 0.64
N ASP A 87 -1.46 -26.20 0.75
CA ASP A 87 -0.36 -25.96 -0.17
C ASP A 87 -0.21 -24.48 -0.55
N LEU A 88 -0.45 -24.11 -1.82
CA LEU A 88 -0.33 -22.75 -2.34
C LEU A 88 -1.65 -21.95 -2.25
N VAL A 89 -2.72 -22.54 -1.70
CA VAL A 89 -4.04 -21.92 -1.59
C VAL A 89 -4.19 -21.22 -0.23
N THR A 90 -4.41 -19.91 -0.27
CA THR A 90 -4.67 -19.09 0.91
C THR A 90 -6.16 -18.72 1.06
N ASP A 91 -6.60 -18.41 2.27
CA ASP A 91 -7.91 -17.84 2.54
C ASP A 91 -7.94 -16.34 2.20
N MET A 92 -8.79 -15.98 1.23
CA MET A 92 -8.97 -14.61 0.77
C MET A 92 -10.09 -13.88 1.55
N ALA A 93 -10.77 -14.51 2.50
CA ALA A 93 -11.82 -13.87 3.28
C ALA A 93 -11.37 -12.58 3.99
N PRO A 94 -10.17 -12.52 4.61
CA PRO A 94 -9.65 -11.26 5.19
C PRO A 94 -9.46 -10.15 4.15
N PHE A 95 -8.96 -10.51 2.95
CA PHE A 95 -8.81 -9.57 1.84
C PHE A 95 -10.17 -8.99 1.42
N TRP A 96 -11.16 -9.86 1.18
CA TRP A 96 -12.49 -9.41 0.75
C TRP A 96 -13.23 -8.62 1.83
N SER A 97 -13.03 -8.96 3.11
CA SER A 97 -13.58 -8.18 4.23
C SER A 97 -13.11 -6.73 4.16
N LYS A 98 -11.80 -6.50 3.98
CA LYS A 98 -11.22 -5.15 3.84
C LYS A 98 -11.70 -4.42 2.59
N ILE A 99 -11.88 -5.12 1.46
CA ILE A 99 -12.50 -4.53 0.26
C ILE A 99 -13.94 -4.10 0.52
N ARG A 100 -14.74 -4.88 1.24
CA ARG A 100 -16.14 -4.52 1.55
C ARG A 100 -16.23 -3.35 2.52
N GLN A 101 -15.29 -3.23 3.47
CA GLN A 101 -15.25 -2.13 4.44
C GLN A 101 -15.22 -0.75 3.78
N ILE A 102 -14.59 -0.61 2.61
CA ILE A 102 -14.52 0.67 1.89
C ILE A 102 -15.75 0.98 1.04
N GLN A 103 -16.78 0.13 1.10
CA GLN A 103 -18.04 0.23 0.35
C GLN A 103 -17.81 0.43 -1.16
N PRO A 104 -17.31 -0.60 -1.88
CA PRO A 104 -16.72 -0.48 -3.22
C PRO A 104 -17.76 -0.33 -4.35
N TRP A 105 -18.74 0.54 -4.18
CA TRP A 105 -19.76 0.87 -5.18
C TRP A 105 -19.99 2.38 -5.22
N LEU A 106 -20.51 2.88 -6.34
CA LEU A 106 -20.83 4.29 -6.53
C LEU A 106 -22.01 4.70 -5.64
N GLN A 107 -21.88 5.82 -4.94
CA GLN A 107 -22.93 6.39 -4.10
C GLN A 107 -23.29 7.80 -4.59
N PRO A 108 -24.08 7.93 -5.67
CA PRO A 108 -24.50 9.22 -6.21
C PRO A 108 -25.54 9.88 -5.30
N GLN A 109 -25.73 11.20 -5.46
CA GLN A 109 -26.77 11.96 -4.78
C GLN A 109 -27.97 12.20 -5.71
N GLY A 110 -29.18 12.16 -5.15
CA GLY A 110 -30.43 12.45 -5.87
C GLY A 110 -31.07 11.21 -6.49
N LEU A 111 -32.10 11.43 -7.32
CA LEU A 111 -32.76 10.37 -8.06
C LEU A 111 -31.87 9.89 -9.22
N PRO A 112 -31.88 8.59 -9.56
CA PRO A 112 -31.18 8.11 -10.75
C PRO A 112 -31.64 8.87 -12.00
N PRO A 113 -30.72 9.31 -12.87
CA PRO A 113 -31.08 9.97 -14.13
C PRO A 113 -31.86 9.02 -15.05
N THR A 114 -32.58 9.58 -16.01
CA THR A 114 -33.30 8.81 -17.04
C THR A 114 -32.36 8.13 -18.04
N ALA A 115 -31.09 8.54 -18.08
CA ALA A 115 -30.02 7.99 -18.92
C ALA A 115 -28.76 7.71 -18.08
N GLU A 116 -27.58 7.73 -18.69
CA GLU A 116 -26.30 7.52 -18.00
C GLU A 116 -25.88 8.70 -17.11
N TYR A 117 -25.08 8.41 -16.08
CA TYR A 117 -24.41 9.45 -15.30
C TYR A 117 -23.31 10.11 -16.13
N THR A 118 -23.35 11.44 -16.24
CA THR A 118 -22.38 12.21 -17.02
C THR A 118 -21.09 12.46 -16.22
N ALA A 119 -19.95 12.35 -16.89
CA ALA A 119 -18.63 12.75 -16.38
C ALA A 119 -17.73 13.11 -17.57
N SER A 120 -16.89 14.13 -17.43
CA SER A 120 -15.97 14.52 -18.51
C SER A 120 -14.83 13.50 -18.65
N PRO A 121 -14.29 13.27 -19.86
CA PRO A 121 -13.14 12.39 -20.06
C PRO A 121 -11.95 12.75 -19.15
N GLU A 122 -11.68 14.04 -18.97
CA GLU A 122 -10.57 14.55 -18.15
C GLU A 122 -10.74 14.14 -16.68
N SER A 123 -11.97 14.28 -16.16
CA SER A 123 -12.32 13.91 -14.78
C SER A 123 -12.20 12.40 -14.51
N MET A 124 -12.27 11.57 -15.55
CA MET A 124 -12.20 10.11 -15.45
C MET A 124 -10.81 9.54 -15.81
N SER A 125 -10.04 10.25 -16.64
CA SER A 125 -8.76 9.77 -17.22
C SER A 125 -7.79 9.21 -16.17
N HIS A 126 -7.62 9.92 -15.06
CA HIS A 126 -6.71 9.56 -13.97
C HIS A 126 -7.15 8.31 -13.18
N LEU A 127 -8.41 7.87 -13.34
CA LEU A 127 -8.95 6.66 -12.72
C LEU A 127 -8.60 5.38 -13.50
N SER A 128 -8.21 5.49 -14.77
CA SER A 128 -7.89 4.34 -15.64
C SER A 128 -6.87 3.39 -15.00
N GLY A 129 -5.78 3.95 -14.45
CA GLY A 129 -4.75 3.15 -13.77
C GLY A 129 -5.29 2.37 -12.57
N VAL A 130 -6.11 3.00 -11.72
CA VAL A 130 -6.65 2.33 -10.53
C VAL A 130 -7.78 1.34 -10.84
N MET A 131 -8.52 1.57 -11.95
CA MET A 131 -9.52 0.61 -12.45
C MET A 131 -8.88 -0.68 -12.98
N GLY A 132 -7.60 -0.66 -13.35
CA GLY A 132 -6.85 -1.84 -13.79
C GLY A 132 -6.56 -2.88 -12.69
N CYS A 133 -6.96 -2.62 -11.44
CA CYS A 133 -6.79 -3.57 -10.34
C CYS A 133 -7.68 -4.81 -10.53
N ILE A 134 -7.04 -5.98 -10.63
CA ILE A 134 -7.68 -7.29 -10.83
C ILE A 134 -7.96 -8.05 -9.52
N MET A 135 -7.81 -7.40 -8.36
CA MET A 135 -8.04 -7.99 -7.04
C MET A 135 -7.23 -9.28 -6.75
N CYS A 136 -6.00 -9.37 -7.28
CA CYS A 136 -5.13 -10.54 -7.11
C CYS A 136 -4.50 -10.70 -5.71
N GLY A 137 -4.56 -9.68 -4.84
CA GLY A 137 -4.04 -9.76 -3.47
C GLY A 137 -2.52 -9.68 -3.30
N VAL A 138 -1.71 -9.68 -4.36
CA VAL A 138 -0.22 -9.70 -4.21
C VAL A 138 0.35 -8.48 -3.47
N CYS A 139 -0.27 -7.30 -3.63
CA CYS A 139 0.14 -6.11 -2.88
C CYS A 139 -0.18 -6.21 -1.38
N VAL A 140 -1.16 -7.04 -1.01
CA VAL A 140 -1.53 -7.34 0.38
C VAL A 140 -0.59 -8.41 0.95
N SER A 141 -0.22 -9.41 0.13
CA SER A 141 0.77 -10.43 0.51
C SER A 141 2.03 -9.81 1.07
N ASP A 142 2.61 -8.85 0.35
CA ASP A 142 3.93 -8.32 0.70
C ASP A 142 3.85 -6.95 1.41
N CYS A 143 2.68 -6.59 1.94
CA CYS A 143 2.53 -5.38 2.73
C CYS A 143 3.10 -5.59 4.14
N THR A 144 4.26 -4.99 4.41
CA THR A 144 4.94 -5.09 5.71
C THR A 144 4.16 -4.53 6.90
N VAL A 145 3.19 -3.64 6.67
CA VAL A 145 2.30 -3.17 7.74
C VAL A 145 1.37 -4.28 8.19
N LEU A 146 0.88 -5.09 7.27
CA LEU A 146 -0.03 -6.19 7.61
C LEU A 146 0.68 -7.28 8.41
N ASP A 147 1.99 -7.47 8.23
CA ASP A 147 2.78 -8.42 9.02
C ASP A 147 2.71 -8.13 10.53
N VAL A 148 2.55 -6.86 10.91
CA VAL A 148 2.53 -6.40 12.32
C VAL A 148 1.15 -5.96 12.80
N ASP A 149 0.31 -5.44 11.91
CA ASP A 149 -1.02 -4.93 12.23
C ASP A 149 -2.05 -5.37 11.18
N GLN A 150 -2.78 -6.44 11.52
CA GLN A 150 -3.83 -6.98 10.67
C GLN A 150 -5.08 -6.09 10.62
N THR A 151 -5.21 -5.08 11.49
CA THR A 151 -6.34 -4.14 11.47
C THR A 151 -6.23 -3.11 10.35
N PHE A 152 -5.03 -2.90 9.81
CA PHE A 152 -4.82 -2.04 8.66
C PHE A 152 -5.61 -2.53 7.44
N VAL A 153 -6.36 -1.63 6.80
CA VAL A 153 -7.25 -1.94 5.67
C VAL A 153 -6.50 -2.39 4.42
N GLY A 154 -5.21 -2.06 4.30
CA GLY A 154 -4.33 -2.59 3.27
C GLY A 154 -4.34 -1.82 1.93
N PRO A 155 -3.32 -2.05 1.09
CA PRO A 155 -3.09 -1.28 -0.13
C PRO A 155 -4.16 -1.47 -1.20
N ALA A 156 -4.66 -2.70 -1.39
CA ALA A 156 -5.69 -2.97 -2.40
C ALA A 156 -7.00 -2.23 -2.10
N ALA A 157 -7.45 -2.25 -0.83
CA ALA A 157 -8.66 -1.58 -0.39
C ALA A 157 -8.53 -0.06 -0.49
N LEU A 158 -7.39 0.52 -0.09
CA LEU A 158 -7.16 1.96 -0.22
C LEU A 158 -7.08 2.41 -1.68
N ALA A 159 -6.42 1.64 -2.56
CA ALA A 159 -6.45 1.93 -3.98
C ALA A 159 -7.89 1.89 -4.53
N LYS A 160 -8.67 0.87 -4.16
CA LYS A 160 -10.08 0.78 -4.54
C LYS A 160 -10.92 1.92 -3.96
N ALA A 161 -10.63 2.38 -2.75
CA ALA A 161 -11.32 3.51 -2.14
C ALA A 161 -11.03 4.83 -2.88
N TYR A 162 -9.78 5.05 -3.29
CA TYR A 162 -9.41 6.19 -4.14
C TYR A 162 -10.22 6.23 -5.43
N ARG A 163 -10.48 5.08 -6.05
CA ARG A 163 -11.32 5.00 -7.26
C ARG A 163 -12.71 5.61 -7.05
N PHE A 164 -13.31 5.53 -5.86
CA PHE A 164 -14.60 6.15 -5.58
C PHE A 164 -14.46 7.59 -5.10
N VAL A 165 -13.52 7.85 -4.19
CA VAL A 165 -13.24 9.19 -3.65
C VAL A 165 -12.85 10.20 -4.74
N ALA A 166 -12.25 9.75 -5.84
CA ALA A 166 -11.87 10.59 -6.96
C ALA A 166 -12.83 10.50 -8.18
N ASP A 167 -13.90 9.71 -8.10
CA ASP A 167 -14.95 9.68 -9.14
C ASP A 167 -15.89 10.87 -8.94
N PRO A 168 -16.05 11.77 -9.94
CA PRO A 168 -16.93 12.93 -9.82
C PRO A 168 -18.41 12.58 -9.64
N ARG A 169 -18.79 11.33 -9.92
CA ARG A 169 -20.17 10.84 -9.76
C ARG A 169 -20.46 10.33 -8.35
N ASP A 170 -19.46 10.20 -7.47
CA ASP A 170 -19.64 9.72 -6.09
C ASP A 170 -19.85 10.91 -5.13
N ALA A 171 -20.97 10.90 -4.42
CA ALA A 171 -21.32 11.92 -3.43
C ALA A 171 -20.86 11.58 -2.01
N ALA A 172 -20.35 10.37 -1.76
CA ALA A 172 -19.95 9.91 -0.43
C ALA A 172 -18.48 10.23 -0.07
N THR A 173 -17.82 11.12 -0.82
CA THR A 173 -16.41 11.48 -0.64
C THR A 173 -16.04 11.82 0.81
N SER A 174 -16.78 12.74 1.45
CA SER A 174 -16.47 13.18 2.82
C SER A 174 -16.63 12.04 3.84
N GLN A 175 -17.70 11.24 3.73
CA GLN A 175 -17.95 10.10 4.60
C GLN A 175 -16.86 9.04 4.46
N ARG A 176 -16.48 8.69 3.22
CA ARG A 176 -15.40 7.73 2.94
C ARG A 176 -14.08 8.20 3.54
N LEU A 177 -13.71 9.47 3.34
CA LEU A 177 -12.48 10.01 3.89
C LEU A 177 -12.48 10.02 5.43
N HIS A 178 -13.60 10.35 6.07
CA HIS A 178 -13.73 10.24 7.54
C HIS A 178 -13.53 8.81 8.05
N SER A 179 -14.13 7.84 7.37
CA SER A 179 -13.94 6.42 7.71
C SER A 179 -12.49 5.97 7.54
N LEU A 180 -11.84 6.38 6.44
CA LEU A 180 -10.44 6.04 6.16
C LEU A 180 -9.45 6.79 7.04
N ASN A 181 -9.89 7.82 7.75
CA ASN A 181 -9.05 8.60 8.66
C ASN A 181 -8.97 7.99 10.06
N GLN A 182 -9.78 6.98 10.37
CA GLN A 182 -9.72 6.24 11.64
C GLN A 182 -8.47 5.34 11.72
N PRO A 183 -8.09 4.85 12.93
CA PRO A 183 -7.09 3.79 13.07
C PRO A 183 -7.44 2.56 12.20
N GLY A 184 -6.42 1.90 11.67
CA GLY A 184 -6.54 0.89 10.61
C GLY A 184 -6.70 1.49 9.20
N GLY A 185 -6.79 2.82 9.09
CA GLY A 185 -7.08 3.54 7.84
C GLY A 185 -5.86 3.98 7.04
N MET A 186 -6.02 5.03 6.23
CA MET A 186 -5.01 5.48 5.26
C MET A 186 -3.70 5.95 5.89
N TRP A 187 -3.68 6.34 7.17
CA TRP A 187 -2.50 6.86 7.86
C TRP A 187 -1.55 5.78 8.39
N ASP A 188 -2.01 4.54 8.50
CA ASP A 188 -1.19 3.44 9.06
C ASP A 188 -0.23 2.84 8.03
N CYS A 189 -0.40 3.19 6.75
CA CYS A 189 0.60 2.90 5.72
C CYS A 189 1.94 3.59 6.05
N THR A 190 2.99 2.77 6.22
CA THR A 190 4.36 3.22 6.51
C THR A 190 5.17 3.60 5.27
N ARG A 191 4.60 3.44 4.07
CA ARG A 191 5.22 3.77 2.77
C ARG A 191 6.46 2.92 2.43
N CYS A 192 6.39 1.62 2.67
CA CYS A 192 7.45 0.67 2.26
C CYS A 192 7.57 0.44 0.73
N MET A 193 6.62 0.95 -0.06
CA MET A 193 6.59 0.90 -1.53
C MET A 193 6.43 -0.51 -2.16
N GLU A 194 6.44 -1.59 -1.38
CA GLU A 194 6.37 -2.96 -1.91
C GLU A 194 5.12 -3.20 -2.75
N CYS A 195 3.97 -2.67 -2.32
CA CYS A 195 2.70 -2.75 -3.06
C CYS A 195 2.75 -2.16 -4.48
N ILE A 196 3.70 -1.28 -4.79
CA ILE A 196 3.97 -0.79 -6.15
C ILE A 196 4.82 -1.81 -6.90
N GLN A 197 5.93 -2.26 -6.29
CA GLN A 197 6.90 -3.17 -6.92
C GLN A 197 6.25 -4.48 -7.37
N VAL A 198 5.40 -5.07 -6.53
CA VAL A 198 4.76 -6.36 -6.83
C VAL A 198 3.53 -6.26 -7.73
N CYS A 199 3.03 -5.06 -8.04
CA CYS A 199 1.75 -4.93 -8.73
C CYS A 199 1.86 -5.34 -10.22
N PRO A 200 1.23 -6.45 -10.65
CA PRO A 200 1.38 -6.96 -12.02
C PRO A 200 0.68 -6.08 -13.07
N LYS A 201 -0.17 -5.15 -12.62
CA LYS A 201 -0.98 -4.26 -13.48
C LYS A 201 -0.57 -2.78 -13.36
N GLY A 202 0.46 -2.45 -12.58
CA GLY A 202 0.94 -1.07 -12.46
C GLY A 202 -0.08 -0.09 -11.86
N VAL A 203 -0.96 -0.55 -10.95
CA VAL A 203 -2.01 0.27 -10.33
C VAL A 203 -1.45 1.41 -9.46
N GLY A 204 -0.23 1.25 -8.93
CA GLY A 204 0.39 2.19 -8.01
C GLY A 204 -0.38 2.40 -6.69
N PRO A 205 -0.66 1.37 -5.87
CA PRO A 205 -1.47 1.52 -4.66
C PRO A 205 -0.96 2.60 -3.69
N MET A 206 0.36 2.72 -3.49
CA MET A 206 0.93 3.74 -2.60
C MET A 206 0.59 5.17 -3.07
N ASP A 207 0.69 5.43 -4.37
CA ASP A 207 0.33 6.74 -4.94
C ASP A 207 -1.13 7.08 -4.68
N ARG A 208 -2.02 6.08 -4.77
CA ARG A 208 -3.44 6.24 -4.45
C ARG A 208 -3.67 6.51 -2.97
N ILE A 209 -2.91 5.88 -2.08
CA ILE A 209 -2.93 6.16 -0.63
C ILE A 209 -2.48 7.60 -0.37
N MET A 210 -1.42 8.09 -1.04
CA MET A 210 -0.99 9.48 -0.89
C MET A 210 -2.02 10.47 -1.42
N ALA A 211 -2.66 10.16 -2.55
CA ALA A 211 -3.74 10.98 -3.09
C ALA A 211 -4.95 11.04 -2.15
N LEU A 212 -5.30 9.92 -1.49
CA LEU A 212 -6.32 9.89 -0.44
C LEU A 212 -5.95 10.78 0.76
N ARG A 213 -4.71 10.68 1.26
CA ARG A 213 -4.24 11.54 2.36
C ARG A 213 -4.32 13.01 1.98
N ALA A 214 -3.83 13.38 0.79
CA ALA A 214 -3.88 14.73 0.29
C ALA A 214 -5.32 15.25 0.16
N LYS A 215 -6.23 14.42 -0.35
CA LYS A 215 -7.65 14.79 -0.47
C LYS A 215 -8.33 14.90 0.89
N GLY A 216 -8.03 14.00 1.84
CA GLY A 216 -8.52 14.10 3.23
C GLY A 216 -8.08 15.39 3.93
N MET A 217 -6.83 15.82 3.70
CA MET A 217 -6.34 17.11 4.19
C MET A 217 -7.04 18.30 3.52
N ALA A 218 -7.29 18.24 2.20
CA ALA A 218 -7.98 19.30 1.46
C ALA A 218 -9.45 19.45 1.90
N GLU A 219 -10.14 18.33 2.15
CA GLU A 219 -11.52 18.27 2.66
C GLU A 219 -11.62 18.55 4.17
N LYS A 220 -10.51 18.91 4.83
CA LYS A 220 -10.43 19.25 6.27
C LYS A 220 -11.02 18.18 7.19
N VAL A 221 -10.82 16.91 6.85
CA VAL A 221 -11.19 15.78 7.73
C VAL A 221 -10.43 15.93 9.07
N PRO A 222 -11.03 15.58 10.23
CA PRO A 222 -10.43 15.80 11.54
C PRO A 222 -8.97 15.36 11.64
N SER A 223 -8.12 16.22 12.19
CA SER A 223 -6.68 15.99 12.15
C SER A 223 -6.27 14.82 13.06
N THR A 224 -5.53 13.87 12.50
CA THR A 224 -4.94 12.72 13.18
C THR A 224 -3.49 12.99 13.57
N CYS A 225 -2.82 12.02 14.20
CA CYS A 225 -1.37 12.08 14.35
C CYS A 225 -0.67 12.14 12.99
N GLY A 226 -1.16 11.38 11.99
CA GLY A 226 -0.57 11.32 10.65
C GLY A 226 -0.72 12.63 9.87
N SER A 227 -1.93 13.21 9.83
CA SER A 227 -2.14 14.49 9.14
C SER A 227 -1.39 15.64 9.82
N ARG A 228 -1.41 15.71 11.16
CA ARG A 228 -0.60 16.70 11.90
C ARG A 228 0.87 16.55 11.62
N HIS A 229 1.38 15.32 11.60
CA HIS A 229 2.79 15.08 11.29
C HIS A 229 3.16 15.65 9.93
N ALA A 230 2.34 15.41 8.90
CA ALA A 230 2.56 15.93 7.56
C ALA A 230 2.51 17.47 7.51
N GLU A 231 1.55 18.09 8.18
CA GLU A 231 1.41 19.55 8.27
C GLU A 231 2.59 20.19 8.99
N VAL A 232 2.94 19.67 10.18
CA VAL A 232 4.05 20.15 11.00
C VAL A 232 5.38 19.96 10.28
N PHE A 233 5.60 18.82 9.62
CA PHE A 233 6.78 18.59 8.79
C PHE A 233 6.92 19.68 7.75
N THR A 234 5.86 19.91 6.97
CA THR A 234 5.83 20.92 5.90
C THR A 234 6.08 22.32 6.46
N ASP A 235 5.45 22.65 7.58
CA ASP A 235 5.59 23.93 8.27
C ASP A 235 7.02 24.16 8.79
N ILE A 236 7.65 23.15 9.38
CA ILE A 236 9.04 23.21 9.85
C ILE A 236 9.98 23.44 8.67
N ILE A 237 9.86 22.68 7.58
CA ILE A 237 10.71 22.87 6.40
C ILE A 237 10.51 24.26 5.80
N LYS A 238 9.28 24.77 5.73
CA LYS A 238 9.00 26.11 5.21
C LYS A 238 9.67 27.23 6.02
N HIS A 239 9.72 27.10 7.34
CA HIS A 239 10.23 28.15 8.22
C HIS A 239 11.71 28.02 8.55
N LYS A 240 12.24 26.79 8.65
CA LYS A 240 13.62 26.53 9.04
C LYS A 240 14.51 26.08 7.87
N GLY A 241 13.92 25.51 6.82
CA GLY A 241 14.66 24.94 5.68
C GLY A 241 15.37 23.62 5.98
N ILE A 242 15.23 23.13 7.22
CA ILE A 242 15.74 21.87 7.73
C ILE A 242 14.67 21.22 8.59
N LEU A 243 14.76 19.90 8.73
CA LEU A 243 13.90 19.16 9.64
C LEU A 243 14.43 19.34 11.07
N ASP A 244 13.57 19.81 11.97
CA ASP A 244 13.83 19.86 13.41
C ASP A 244 13.04 18.71 14.04
N GLU A 245 13.67 17.55 14.19
CA GLU A 245 13.02 16.33 14.68
C GLU A 245 12.42 16.47 16.09
N PRO A 246 13.10 17.14 17.06
CA PRO A 246 12.51 17.41 18.37
C PRO A 246 11.22 18.22 18.27
N MET A 247 11.23 19.31 17.48
CA MET A 247 10.06 20.15 17.30
C MET A 247 8.93 19.42 16.54
N LEU A 248 9.29 18.58 15.56
CA LEU A 248 8.36 17.74 14.83
C LEU A 248 7.62 16.80 15.79
N ALA A 249 8.34 16.10 16.68
CA ALA A 249 7.74 15.20 17.65
C ALA A 249 6.78 15.93 18.59
N ILE A 250 7.24 17.05 19.19
CA ILE A 250 6.45 17.84 20.14
C ILE A 250 5.16 18.37 19.49
N ARG A 251 5.26 18.97 18.29
CA ARG A 251 4.11 19.54 17.59
C ARG A 251 3.19 18.49 16.98
N THR A 252 3.71 17.32 16.62
CA THR A 252 2.90 16.19 16.10
C THR A 252 2.04 15.57 17.20
N PHE A 253 2.65 15.17 18.32
CA PHE A 253 1.91 14.52 19.41
C PHE A 253 1.09 15.52 20.22
N GLY A 254 1.54 16.78 20.27
CA GLY A 254 0.98 17.84 21.08
C GLY A 254 1.39 17.73 22.54
N LEU A 255 1.49 18.88 23.22
CA LEU A 255 1.89 18.97 24.63
C LEU A 255 0.91 18.27 25.60
N LYS A 256 -0.29 17.92 25.14
CA LYS A 256 -1.30 17.19 25.93
C LYS A 256 -1.03 15.68 26.00
N ASN A 257 -0.17 15.12 25.14
CA ASN A 257 0.17 13.68 25.11
C ASN A 257 1.52 13.40 25.80
N ILE A 258 1.64 13.83 27.06
CA ILE A 258 2.89 13.72 27.85
C ILE A 258 3.39 12.28 27.93
N GLY A 259 2.50 11.29 28.10
CA GLY A 259 2.90 9.88 28.19
C GLY A 259 3.65 9.37 26.96
N ARG A 260 3.21 9.73 25.74
CA ARG A 260 3.92 9.37 24.50
C ARG A 260 5.27 10.10 24.37
N LEU A 261 5.33 11.37 24.77
CA LEU A 261 6.57 12.15 24.75
C LEU A 261 7.60 11.58 25.76
N LEU A 262 7.16 11.19 26.95
CA LEU A 262 8.02 10.52 27.94
C LEU A 262 8.52 9.16 27.45
N GLY A 263 7.68 8.41 26.73
CA GLY A 263 8.08 7.15 26.11
C GLY A 263 9.23 7.28 25.08
N MET A 264 9.45 8.47 24.52
CA MET A 264 10.56 8.72 23.59
C MET A 264 11.88 9.07 24.29
N VAL A 265 11.86 9.40 25.58
CA VAL A 265 13.05 9.83 26.34
C VAL A 265 14.20 8.81 26.27
N PRO A 266 14.00 7.49 26.44
CA PRO A 266 15.08 6.52 26.34
C PRO A 266 15.77 6.55 24.97
N MET A 267 14.99 6.69 23.89
CA MET A 267 15.51 6.75 22.53
C MET A 267 16.27 8.06 22.26
N VAL A 268 15.80 9.18 22.81
CA VAL A 268 16.50 10.48 22.73
C VAL A 268 17.84 10.41 23.48
N ILE A 269 17.87 9.85 24.69
CA ILE A 269 19.10 9.68 25.48
C ILE A 269 20.10 8.80 24.70
N GLN A 270 19.67 7.64 24.19
CA GLN A 270 20.53 6.77 23.40
C GLN A 270 21.06 7.46 22.13
N SER A 271 20.23 8.24 21.46
CA SER A 271 20.64 8.99 20.26
C SER A 271 21.64 10.09 20.61
N ALA A 272 21.47 10.79 21.74
CA ALA A 272 22.39 11.81 22.22
C ALA A 272 23.75 11.22 22.60
N LEU A 273 23.77 10.08 23.33
CA LEU A 273 24.99 9.36 23.68
C LEU A 273 25.79 8.90 22.44
N LYS A 274 25.10 8.64 21.32
CA LYS A 274 25.71 8.28 20.03
C LYS A 274 26.05 9.49 19.15
N GLY A 275 25.91 10.72 19.66
CA GLY A 275 26.15 11.95 18.89
C GLY A 275 25.20 12.16 17.72
N LYS A 276 24.04 11.48 17.72
CA LYS A 276 23.03 11.56 16.63
C LYS A 276 21.98 12.65 16.86
N VAL A 277 22.02 13.31 18.02
CA VAL A 277 21.17 14.46 18.31
C VAL A 277 21.98 15.72 18.04
N PRO A 278 21.50 16.64 17.17
CA PRO A 278 22.20 17.89 16.92
C PRO A 278 22.38 18.72 18.20
N LEU A 279 23.61 19.23 18.40
CA LEU A 279 24.03 20.02 19.57
C LEU A 279 23.24 21.33 19.75
N SER A 280 22.56 21.81 18.70
CA SER A 280 21.69 22.98 18.69
C SER A 280 20.36 22.80 19.45
N GLY A 281 20.04 21.59 19.92
CA GLY A 281 18.82 21.31 20.66
C GLY A 281 17.53 21.56 19.85
N PRO A 282 16.36 21.73 20.48
CA PRO A 282 15.06 21.95 19.81
C PRO A 282 14.91 23.33 19.14
N LEU A 283 15.99 24.13 19.10
CA LEU A 283 16.01 25.53 18.66
C LEU A 283 16.94 25.69 17.45
N HIS A 284 16.71 24.87 16.42
CA HIS A 284 17.41 25.04 15.14
C HIS A 284 17.04 26.40 14.54
N ARG A 285 18.05 27.21 14.20
CA ARG A 285 17.89 28.45 13.44
C ARG A 285 17.60 28.13 11.97
N PRO A 286 16.86 29.00 11.26
CA PRO A 286 16.69 28.84 9.82
C PRO A 286 18.03 28.81 9.09
N ILE A 287 18.13 28.00 8.03
CA ILE A 287 19.32 27.97 7.19
C ILE A 287 19.54 29.31 6.47
N PRO A 288 20.80 29.67 6.17
CA PRO A 288 21.09 30.74 5.23
C PRO A 288 20.36 30.51 3.90
N GLY A 289 19.73 31.55 3.34
CA GLY A 289 19.01 31.44 2.06
C GLY A 289 17.60 30.84 2.15
N ILE A 290 17.00 30.72 3.34
CA ILE A 290 15.62 30.24 3.56
C ILE A 290 14.56 30.87 2.64
N GLN A 291 14.77 32.12 2.21
CA GLN A 291 13.91 32.84 1.27
C GLN A 291 13.74 32.09 -0.07
N HIS A 292 14.72 31.30 -0.50
CA HIS A 292 14.61 30.47 -1.70
C HIS A 292 13.59 29.34 -1.49
N ILE A 293 13.68 28.64 -0.36
CA ILE A 293 12.72 27.59 0.02
C ILE A 293 11.31 28.18 0.15
N GLN A 294 11.16 29.32 0.83
CA GLN A 294 9.87 30.00 0.96
C GLN A 294 9.28 30.41 -0.39
N ARG A 295 10.12 30.82 -1.35
CA ARG A 295 9.70 31.08 -2.74
C ARG A 295 9.19 29.82 -3.44
N LEU A 296 9.88 28.68 -3.28
CA LEU A 296 9.42 27.39 -3.82
C LEU A 296 8.04 27.01 -3.25
N PHE A 297 7.85 27.14 -1.94
CA PHE A 297 6.53 26.91 -1.31
C PHE A 297 5.45 27.83 -1.89
N LYS A 298 5.76 29.10 -2.15
CA LYS A 298 4.81 30.05 -2.77
C LYS A 298 4.46 29.62 -4.21
N GLN A 299 5.44 29.21 -5.00
CA GLN A 299 5.22 28.77 -6.39
C GLN A 299 4.39 27.48 -6.48
N VAL A 300 4.68 26.49 -5.63
CA VAL A 300 3.91 25.22 -5.60
C VAL A 300 2.45 25.46 -5.22
N ARG A 301 2.19 26.41 -4.31
CA ARG A 301 0.83 26.76 -3.90
C ARG A 301 0.03 27.51 -4.98
N ILE A 302 0.68 28.21 -5.90
CA ILE A 302 0.01 28.91 -7.03
C ILE A 302 -0.35 27.93 -8.15
N LYS A 303 0.38 26.81 -8.28
CA LYS A 303 0.14 25.78 -9.30
C LYS A 303 -0.92 24.72 -8.92
N ARG A 304 -1.40 24.73 -7.67
CA ARG A 304 -2.49 23.88 -7.18
C ARG A 304 -3.79 24.66 -7.15
#